data_AF-A0A534T8D4-F1
#
_entry.id   AF-A0A534T8D4-F1
#
_cell.length_a   1.000
_cell.length_b   1.000
_cell.length_c   1.000
_cell.angle_alpha   90.00
_cell.angle_beta   90.00
_cell.angle_gamma   90.00
#
_symmetry.space_group_name_H-M   'P 1'
#
loop_
_entity.id
_entity.type
_entity.pdbx_description
1 polymer ?
#
loop_
_entity_poly.entity_id
_entity_poly.type
_entity_poly.pdbx_seq_one_letter_code
_entity_poly.pdbx_strand_id
1 'polypeptide(L)'
;MDKIASGLGAERQGRVAATGGYFGAMQLLADIEARFRVPPGGGRPTDPAWTERRLVPLAPRTLKKLEEIAAKVRKHGGANLEPMQLAALLIEKTTEKLSEEAAENLVRPKRRARR
;
A
#
# COMPACT_ATOMS: atom_id res chain seq x y z
N MET A 1 9.51 -33.56 7.43
CA MET A 1 9.59 -32.20 6.85
C MET A 1 8.91 -31.16 7.71
N ASP A 2 7.67 -31.38 8.19
CA ASP A 2 7.00 -30.38 9.04
C ASP A 2 7.70 -30.15 10.39
N LYS A 3 8.37 -31.18 10.94
CA LYS A 3 9.29 -31.03 12.08
C LYS A 3 10.48 -30.10 11.80
N ILE A 4 10.98 -30.09 10.56
CA ILE A 4 12.10 -29.22 10.16
C ILE A 4 11.61 -27.79 10.04
N ALA A 5 10.46 -27.57 9.37
CA ALA A 5 9.84 -26.24 9.26
C ALA A 5 9.56 -25.64 10.65
N SER A 6 8.96 -26.42 11.56
CA SER A 6 8.70 -26.01 12.93
C SER A 6 9.98 -25.72 13.73
N GLY A 7 11.02 -26.55 13.59
CA GLY A 7 12.31 -26.31 14.25
C GLY A 7 13.07 -25.08 13.73
N LEU A 8 12.80 -24.68 12.48
CA LEU A 8 13.39 -23.49 11.85
C LEU A 8 12.53 -22.23 12.00
N GLY A 9 11.37 -22.30 12.68
CA GLY A 9 10.43 -21.18 12.76
C GLY A 9 9.87 -20.76 11.39
N ALA A 10 9.91 -21.66 10.41
CA ALA A 10 9.52 -21.39 9.03
C ALA A 10 8.17 -22.03 8.72
N GLU A 11 7.45 -21.44 7.76
CA GLU A 11 6.21 -22.01 7.23
C GLU A 11 6.46 -22.66 5.87
N ARG A 12 5.90 -23.85 5.65
CA ARG A 12 6.02 -24.53 4.36
C ARG A 12 5.08 -23.89 3.34
N GLN A 13 5.65 -23.02 2.50
CA GLN A 13 4.93 -22.30 1.44
C GLN A 13 4.66 -23.12 0.17
N GLY A 14 5.07 -24.40 0.10
CA GLY A 14 4.75 -25.26 -1.05
C GLY A 14 5.36 -26.66 -1.00
N ARG A 15 4.98 -27.49 -1.99
CA ARG A 15 5.56 -28.81 -2.25
C ARG A 15 6.12 -28.85 -3.66
N VAL A 16 7.18 -29.60 -3.91
CA VAL A 16 7.76 -29.83 -5.24
C VAL A 16 7.56 -31.30 -5.58
N ALA A 17 7.21 -31.61 -6.82
CA ALA A 17 6.93 -32.98 -7.26
C ALA A 17 8.19 -33.77 -7.66
N ALA A 18 9.31 -33.07 -7.87
CA ALA A 18 10.59 -33.65 -8.24
C ALA A 18 11.12 -34.64 -7.18
N THR A 19 11.62 -35.79 -7.65
CA THR A 19 12.27 -36.82 -6.84
C THR A 19 13.79 -36.76 -7.00
N GLY A 20 14.56 -37.56 -6.24
CA GLY A 20 16.03 -37.58 -6.36
C GLY A 20 16.52 -38.20 -7.68
N GLY A 21 17.68 -37.75 -8.18
CA GLY A 21 18.33 -38.28 -9.38
C GLY A 21 18.58 -37.22 -10.46
N TYR A 22 19.27 -37.59 -11.54
CA TYR A 22 19.69 -36.66 -12.60
C TYR A 22 18.52 -35.93 -13.27
N PHE A 23 17.44 -36.65 -13.58
CA PHE A 23 16.22 -36.06 -14.14
C PHE A 23 15.40 -35.30 -13.09
N GLY A 24 15.52 -35.67 -11.82
CA GLY A 24 14.89 -34.97 -10.71
C GLY A 24 15.45 -33.56 -10.52
N ALA A 25 16.76 -33.38 -10.70
CA ALA A 25 17.39 -32.07 -10.69
C ALA A 25 16.86 -31.16 -11.82
N MET A 26 16.64 -31.71 -13.01
CA MET A 26 16.06 -30.97 -14.14
C MET A 26 14.59 -30.61 -13.92
N GLN A 27 13.81 -31.49 -13.31
CA GLN A 27 12.42 -31.21 -12.92
C GLN A 27 12.35 -30.11 -11.85
N LEU A 28 13.24 -30.17 -10.85
CA LEU A 28 13.34 -29.11 -9.84
C LEU A 28 13.71 -27.76 -10.47
N LEU A 29 14.66 -27.74 -11.40
CA LEU A 29 15.03 -26.52 -12.12
C LEU A 29 13.83 -25.93 -12.87
N ALA A 30 13.08 -26.75 -13.62
CA ALA A 30 11.89 -26.30 -14.33
C ALA A 30 10.80 -25.78 -13.38
N ASP A 31 10.57 -26.44 -12.25
CA ASP A 31 9.62 -26.00 -11.22
C ASP A 31 10.02 -24.64 -10.59
N ILE A 32 11.32 -24.42 -10.38
CA ILE A 32 11.87 -23.15 -9.90
C ILE A 32 11.66 -22.06 -10.96
N GLU A 33 12.03 -22.30 -12.21
CA GLU A 33 11.86 -21.32 -13.31
C GLU A 33 10.40 -20.90 -13.48
N ALA A 34 9.46 -21.85 -13.38
CA ALA A 34 8.04 -21.56 -13.46
C ALA A 34 7.55 -20.68 -12.28
N ARG A 35 7.98 -20.98 -11.06
CA ARG A 35 7.54 -20.25 -9.85
C ARG A 35 8.15 -18.87 -9.71
N PHE A 36 9.41 -18.73 -10.08
CA PHE A 36 10.14 -17.46 -9.96
C PHE A 36 10.04 -16.62 -11.23
N ARG A 37 9.18 -17.01 -12.19
CA ARG A 37 8.92 -16.22 -13.38
C ARG A 37 8.27 -14.89 -12.98
N VAL A 38 8.93 -13.80 -13.33
CA VAL A 38 8.39 -12.45 -13.17
C VAL A 38 7.14 -12.30 -14.06
N PRO A 39 6.02 -11.72 -13.57
CA PRO A 39 4.84 -11.47 -14.39
C PRO A 39 5.19 -10.66 -15.66
N PRO A 40 4.42 -10.80 -16.75
CA PRO A 40 4.72 -10.15 -18.03
C PRO A 40 4.79 -8.61 -17.97
N GLY A 41 4.28 -7.98 -16.90
CA GLY A 41 4.42 -6.54 -16.64
C GLY A 41 5.79 -6.11 -16.08
N GLY A 42 6.67 -7.06 -15.74
CA GLY A 42 7.95 -6.79 -15.08
C GLY A 42 7.80 -6.30 -13.63
N GLY A 43 8.90 -6.38 -12.88
CA GLY A 43 9.02 -5.78 -11.53
C GLY A 43 9.50 -6.74 -10.45
N ARG A 44 10.07 -6.17 -9.38
CA ARG A 44 10.37 -6.90 -8.14
C ARG A 44 9.04 -7.42 -7.57
N PRO A 45 8.97 -8.64 -7.01
CA PRO A 45 7.80 -9.07 -6.24
C PRO A 45 7.44 -7.96 -5.26
N THR A 46 6.22 -7.42 -5.35
CA THR A 46 5.76 -6.41 -4.39
C THR A 46 5.78 -7.06 -3.02
N ASP A 47 6.42 -6.42 -2.04
CA ASP A 47 6.41 -6.91 -0.67
C ASP A 47 4.94 -7.04 -0.20
N PRO A 48 4.44 -8.24 0.11
CA PRO A 48 3.05 -8.41 0.53
C PRO A 48 2.72 -7.69 1.85
N ALA A 49 3.74 -7.27 2.63
CA ALA A 49 3.57 -6.45 3.82
C ALA A 49 3.47 -4.94 3.50
N TRP A 50 3.80 -4.49 2.29
CA TRP A 50 3.50 -3.13 1.83
C TRP A 50 2.01 -2.99 1.53
N THR A 51 1.21 -2.57 2.50
CA THR A 51 -0.24 -2.39 2.27
C THR A 51 -0.62 -0.99 1.81
N GLU A 52 0.11 0.04 2.24
CA GLU A 52 -0.29 1.41 1.97
C GLU A 52 0.26 1.94 0.64
N ARG A 53 -0.50 1.66 -0.42
CA ARG A 53 -0.57 2.49 -1.63
C ARG A 53 -1.86 3.29 -1.58
N ARG A 54 -1.79 4.53 -1.08
CA ARG A 54 -2.96 5.41 -1.07
C ARG A 54 -3.13 6.02 -2.45
N LEU A 55 -4.35 5.89 -3.00
CA LEU A 55 -4.71 6.47 -4.29
C LEU A 55 -4.46 7.99 -4.33
N VAL A 56 -4.53 8.65 -3.17
CA VAL A 56 -4.11 10.03 -2.98
C VAL A 56 -2.97 10.08 -1.97
N PRO A 57 -1.73 10.40 -2.40
CA PRO A 57 -0.62 10.55 -1.47
C PRO A 57 -0.85 11.77 -0.58
N LEU A 58 -0.80 11.57 0.74
CA LEU A 58 -0.94 12.62 1.73
C LEU A 58 0.37 12.77 2.50
N ALA A 59 0.69 14.01 2.88
CA ALA A 59 1.75 14.22 3.84
C ALA A 59 1.37 13.54 5.18
N PRO A 60 2.31 12.86 5.88
CA PRO A 60 2.00 12.14 7.12
C PRO A 60 1.30 13.00 8.18
N ARG A 61 1.69 14.29 8.27
CA ARG A 61 1.05 15.28 9.16
C ARG A 61 -0.44 15.49 8.86
N THR A 62 -0.83 15.45 7.58
CA THR A 62 -2.21 15.68 7.15
C THR A 62 -3.05 14.47 7.50
N LEU A 63 -2.53 13.27 7.25
CA LEU A 63 -3.17 12.04 7.65
C LEU A 63 -3.41 12.00 9.15
N LYS A 64 -2.36 12.21 9.96
CA LYS A 64 -2.47 12.17 11.42
C LYS A 64 -3.56 13.12 11.93
N LYS A 65 -3.64 14.31 11.33
CA LYS A 65 -4.68 15.29 11.67
C LYS A 65 -6.09 14.78 11.32
N LEU A 66 -6.27 14.13 10.17
CA LEU A 66 -7.55 13.53 9.78
C LEU A 66 -7.95 12.41 10.75
N GLU A 67 -6.99 11.57 11.16
CA GLU A 67 -7.19 10.50 12.15
C GLU A 67 -7.63 11.05 13.51
N GLU A 68 -6.98 12.09 14.01
CA GLU A 68 -7.31 12.73 15.27
C GLU A 68 -8.72 13.35 15.25
N ILE A 69 -9.09 14.02 14.15
CA ILE A 69 -10.42 14.63 14.01
C ILE A 69 -11.49 13.55 13.90
N ALA A 70 -11.30 12.54 13.04
CA ALA A 70 -12.21 11.42 12.89
C ALA A 70 -12.43 10.70 14.24
N ALA A 71 -11.35 10.43 14.98
CA ALA A 71 -11.43 9.82 16.31
C ALA A 71 -12.23 10.67 17.31
N LYS A 72 -12.09 12.00 17.31
CA LYS A 72 -12.89 12.89 18.16
C LYS A 72 -14.36 12.86 17.79
N VAL A 73 -14.68 12.94 16.49
CA VAL A 73 -16.08 12.88 16.02
C VAL A 73 -16.74 11.56 16.44
N ARG A 74 -16.04 10.44 16.31
CA ARG A 74 -16.53 9.12 16.76
C ARG A 74 -16.78 9.04 18.27
N LYS A 75 -15.99 9.75 19.08
CA LYS A 75 -16.14 9.79 20.55
C LYS A 75 -17.31 10.67 21.00
N HIS A 76 -17.57 11.76 20.29
CA HIS A 76 -18.54 12.78 20.69
C HIS A 76 -19.91 12.65 20.00
N GLY A 77 -19.97 12.05 18.81
CA GLY A 77 -21.19 11.87 18.04
C GLY A 77 -21.44 10.40 17.74
N GLY A 78 -22.71 10.01 17.61
CA GLY A 78 -23.10 8.65 17.23
C GLY A 78 -22.75 8.25 15.78
N ALA A 79 -21.89 9.01 15.10
CA ALA A 79 -21.49 8.78 13.71
C ALA A 79 -20.10 8.13 13.65
N ASN A 80 -20.01 6.95 13.03
CA ASN A 80 -18.74 6.32 12.74
C ASN A 80 -18.14 6.90 11.46
N LEU A 81 -17.02 7.63 11.57
CA LEU A 81 -16.37 8.32 10.46
C LEU A 81 -14.90 7.92 10.38
N GLU A 82 -14.43 7.46 9.22
CA GLU A 82 -13.03 7.12 8.98
C GLU A 82 -12.23 8.30 8.41
N PRO A 83 -10.88 8.34 8.60
CA PRO A 83 -10.04 9.47 8.19
C PRO A 83 -10.16 9.84 6.71
N MET A 84 -10.30 8.85 5.83
CA MET A 84 -10.45 9.08 4.39
C MET A 84 -11.86 9.54 4.00
N GLN A 85 -12.89 9.18 4.76
CA GLN A 85 -14.26 9.70 4.55
C GLN A 85 -14.33 11.17 4.95
N LEU A 86 -13.67 11.54 6.05
CA LEU A 86 -13.49 12.95 6.40
C LEU A 86 -12.74 13.71 5.31
N ALA A 87 -11.69 13.12 4.72
CA ALA A 87 -10.97 13.73 3.61
C ALA A 87 -11.89 13.97 2.40
N ALA A 88 -12.75 13.01 2.03
CA ALA A 88 -13.71 13.16 0.94
C ALA A 88 -14.71 14.30 1.18
N LEU A 89 -15.32 14.35 2.37
CA LEU A 89 -16.25 15.42 2.75
C LEU A 89 -15.59 16.81 2.73
N LEU A 90 -14.32 16.88 3.13
CA LEU A 90 -13.54 18.12 3.05
C LEU A 90 -13.29 18.54 1.60
N ILE A 91 -13.01 17.59 0.70
CA ILE A 91 -12.84 17.87 -0.72
C ILE A 91 -14.15 18.41 -1.31
N GLU A 92 -15.28 17.75 -1.08
CA GLU A 92 -16.60 18.19 -1.56
C GLU A 92 -16.94 19.60 -1.08
N LYS A 93 -16.89 19.82 0.24
CA LYS A 93 -17.21 21.12 0.87
C LYS A 93 -16.26 22.24 0.43
N THR A 94 -15.00 21.93 0.17
CA THR A 94 -14.03 22.94 -0.30
C THR A 94 -14.27 23.25 -1.76
N THR A 95 -14.59 22.25 -2.57
CA THR A 95 -14.86 22.42 -4.01
C THR A 95 -16.11 23.27 -4.24
N GLU A 96 -17.17 23.10 -3.44
CA GLU A 96 -18.37 23.96 -3.49
C GLU A 96 -18.07 25.45 -3.29
N LYS A 97 -17.00 25.78 -2.57
CA LYS A 97 -16.63 27.15 -2.21
C LYS A 97 -15.44 27.67 -3.01
N LEU A 98 -14.88 26.84 -3.89
CA LEU A 98 -13.67 27.15 -4.63
C LEU A 98 -14.03 27.99 -5.85
N SER A 99 -13.57 29.24 -5.89
CA SER A 99 -13.58 30.04 -7.12
C SER A 99 -12.39 29.69 -8.01
N GLU A 100 -12.48 29.98 -9.31
CA GLU A 100 -11.39 29.78 -10.27
C GLU A 100 -10.12 30.55 -9.85
N GLU A 101 -10.27 31.81 -9.43
CA GLU A 101 -9.16 32.63 -8.91
C GLU A 101 -8.49 32.02 -7.67
N ALA A 102 -9.28 31.40 -6.77
CA ALA A 102 -8.76 30.71 -5.60
C ALA A 102 -8.01 29.41 -5.99
N ALA A 103 -8.52 28.68 -6.98
CA ALA A 103 -7.86 27.49 -7.52
C ALA A 103 -6.50 27.84 -8.17
N GLU A 104 -6.45 28.92 -8.96
CA GLU A 104 -5.19 29.41 -9.54
C GLU A 104 -4.17 29.76 -8.47
N ASN A 105 -4.59 30.47 -7.41
CA ASN A 105 -3.70 30.85 -6.32
C ASN A 105 -3.15 29.65 -5.52
N LEU A 106 -3.89 28.54 -5.46
CA LEU A 106 -3.42 27.29 -4.82
C LEU A 106 -2.30 26.61 -5.61
N VAL A 107 -2.31 26.72 -6.93
CA VAL A 107 -1.33 26.08 -7.83
C VAL A 107 -0.14 27.01 -8.12
N ARG A 108 -0.33 28.34 -8.01
CA ARG A 108 0.75 29.31 -8.24
C ARG A 108 1.94 29.01 -7.32
N PRO A 109 3.12 28.72 -7.88
CA PRO A 109 4.30 28.43 -7.07
C PRO A 109 4.66 29.68 -6.26
N LYS A 110 4.81 29.53 -4.95
CA LYS A 110 5.32 30.60 -4.08
C LYS A 110 6.71 30.98 -4.59
N ARG A 111 6.85 32.17 -5.20
CA ARG A 111 8.13 32.72 -5.65
C ARG A 111 9.12 32.63 -4.48
N ARG A 112 10.15 31.79 -4.61
CA ARG A 112 11.26 31.77 -3.66
C ARG A 112 11.87 33.18 -3.65
N ALA A 113 11.90 33.81 -2.48
CA ALA A 113 12.71 35.00 -2.27
C ALA A 113 14.16 34.62 -2.62
N ARG A 114 14.72 35.25 -3.66
CA ARG A 114 16.16 35.18 -3.95
C ARG A 114 16.88 35.83 -2.78
N ARG A 115 17.70 35.05 -2.07
CA ARG A 115 18.77 35.55 -1.22
C ARG A 115 20.03 35.67 -2.04
#